data_AF-A0A5M8STT2-F1
#
_entry.id   AF-A0A5M8STT2-F1
#
_cell.length_a   1.000
_cell.length_b   1.000
_cell.length_c   1.000
_cell.angle_alpha   90.00
_cell.angle_beta   90.00
_cell.angle_gamma   90.00
#
_symmetry.space_group_name_H-M   'P 1'
#
loop_
_entity.id
_entity.type
_entity.pdbx_description
1 polymer ?
#
loop_
_entity_poly.entity_id
_entity_poly.type
_entity_poly.pdbx_seq_one_letter_code
_entity_poly.pdbx_strand_id
1 'polypeptide(L)'
;MILADLALLGYRLLPWDQVLALPGNGATGLDPAVTLLGYIGVSWWVGSARNESARRCLFSAAWLGVFAGVLLAGAVLVSGRPGAAESGQGHGLQYGLMAATVLLWGIAGARGVRAGYGAGFAMLCALWSAMVSCLMGFAALIGGSFYSYAPGQTADPWKQYEGLAIGSEATQALVKTLLTGTGYLLLGPLVALVAGLVFAGFTKPAKG
;
A
#
# COMPACT_ATOMS: atom_id res chain seq x y z
N MET A 1 10.81 10.10 2.44
CA MET A 1 9.41 9.84 2.04
C MET A 1 8.59 9.28 3.19
N ILE A 2 8.94 8.13 3.77
CA ILE A 2 8.21 7.51 4.91
C ILE A 2 7.86 8.51 6.04
N LEU A 3 8.81 9.32 6.48
CA LEU A 3 8.60 10.36 7.51
C LEU A 3 7.69 11.52 7.07
N ALA A 4 7.67 11.85 5.79
CA ALA A 4 6.81 12.90 5.24
C ALA A 4 5.37 12.39 5.07
N ASP A 5 5.20 11.14 4.63
CA ASP A 5 3.90 10.48 4.57
C ASP A 5 3.34 10.26 5.99
N LEU A 6 4.20 9.95 6.96
CA LEU A 6 3.89 9.89 8.41
C LEU A 6 3.41 11.24 8.94
N ALA A 7 4.11 12.33 8.62
CA ALA A 7 3.74 13.66 9.07
C ALA A 7 2.42 14.13 8.44
N LEU A 8 2.20 13.82 7.16
CA LEU A 8 1.00 14.19 6.42
C LEU A 8 -0.23 13.39 6.91
N LEU A 9 -0.05 12.09 7.19
CA LEU A 9 -1.09 11.27 7.80
C LEU A 9 -1.39 11.73 9.23
N GLY A 10 -0.36 11.96 10.05
CA GLY A 10 -0.52 12.49 11.41
C GLY A 10 -1.25 13.83 11.44
N TYR A 11 -0.96 14.71 10.47
CA TYR A 11 -1.69 15.97 10.28
C TYR A 11 -3.14 15.78 9.86
N ARG A 12 -3.45 14.77 9.03
CA ARG A 12 -4.82 14.43 8.62
C ARG A 12 -5.63 13.73 9.74
N LEU A 13 -4.96 13.05 10.65
CA LEU A 13 -5.54 12.41 11.84
C LEU A 13 -5.68 13.37 13.04
N LEU A 14 -5.08 14.57 12.95
CA LEU A 14 -5.04 15.56 14.03
C LEU A 14 -6.41 16.00 14.58
N PRO A 15 -7.52 16.04 13.81
CA PRO A 15 -8.85 16.18 14.40
C PRO A 15 -9.34 14.83 14.96
N TRP A 16 -8.60 14.29 15.93
CA TRP A 16 -8.82 12.97 16.57
C TRP A 16 -10.25 12.81 17.07
N ASP A 17 -10.84 13.87 17.60
CA ASP A 17 -12.19 13.90 18.15
C ASP A 17 -13.24 13.58 17.07
N GLN A 18 -13.00 14.03 15.83
CA GLN A 18 -13.88 13.77 14.68
C GLN A 18 -13.61 12.39 14.09
N VAL A 19 -12.35 11.92 14.10
CA VAL A 19 -11.95 10.61 13.58
C VAL A 19 -12.46 9.46 14.47
N LEU A 20 -12.42 9.64 15.78
CA LEU A 20 -12.94 8.67 16.77
C LEU A 20 -14.47 8.64 16.82
N ALA A 21 -15.12 9.71 16.36
CA ALA A 21 -16.58 9.81 16.25
C ALA A 21 -17.16 9.27 14.92
N LEU A 22 -16.32 8.80 13.99
CA LEU A 22 -16.77 8.21 12.73
C LEU A 22 -17.49 6.87 12.93
N PRO A 23 -18.51 6.54 12.12
CA PRO A 23 -19.17 5.23 12.15
C PRO A 23 -18.13 4.14 11.87
N GLY A 24 -17.96 3.21 12.82
CA GLY A 24 -16.88 2.20 12.79
C GLY A 24 -16.00 2.15 14.05
N ASN A 25 -16.26 2.98 15.07
CA ASN A 25 -15.61 2.94 16.40
C ASN A 25 -14.07 2.93 16.35
N GLY A 26 -13.47 4.00 15.83
CA GLY A 26 -12.02 4.24 15.95
C GLY A 26 -11.10 3.34 15.13
N ALA A 27 -11.56 2.18 14.63
CA ALA A 27 -10.79 1.29 13.75
C ALA A 27 -10.34 2.01 12.47
N THR A 28 -11.18 2.90 11.94
CA THR A 28 -10.92 3.72 10.75
C THR A 28 -9.72 4.65 10.89
N GLY A 29 -9.33 5.04 12.12
CA GLY A 29 -8.15 5.85 12.41
C GLY A 29 -7.00 5.07 13.07
N LEU A 30 -7.30 4.02 13.85
CA LEU A 30 -6.30 3.20 14.54
C LEU A 30 -5.57 2.23 13.60
N ASP A 31 -6.25 1.65 12.62
CA ASP A 31 -5.65 0.67 11.69
C ASP A 31 -4.47 1.25 10.88
N PRO A 32 -4.52 2.47 10.32
CA PRO A 32 -3.36 3.06 9.65
C PRO A 32 -2.22 3.40 10.63
N ALA A 33 -2.51 3.73 11.88
CA ALA A 33 -1.48 4.00 12.89
C ALA A 33 -0.76 2.73 13.35
N VAL A 34 -1.48 1.64 13.59
CA VAL A 34 -0.92 0.33 13.98
C VAL A 34 -0.08 -0.26 12.85
N THR A 35 -0.54 -0.16 11.61
CA THR A 35 0.22 -0.60 10.45
C THR A 35 1.50 0.21 10.26
N LEU A 36 1.46 1.52 10.48
CA LEU A 36 2.66 2.37 10.46
C LEU A 36 3.68 2.00 11.56
N LEU A 37 3.23 1.65 12.77
CA LEU A 37 4.12 1.13 13.81
C LEU A 37 4.78 -0.18 13.37
N GLY A 38 4.02 -1.07 12.72
CA GLY A 38 4.57 -2.27 12.08
C GLY A 38 5.63 -1.93 11.04
N TYR A 39 5.42 -0.89 10.23
CA TYR A 39 6.37 -0.44 9.23
C TYR A 39 7.67 0.10 9.85
N ILE A 40 7.57 0.84 10.95
CA ILE A 40 8.74 1.32 11.71
C ILE A 40 9.53 0.14 12.27
N GLY A 41 8.86 -0.85 12.86
CA GLY A 41 9.50 -2.05 13.39
C GLY A 41 10.27 -2.84 12.33
N VAL A 42 9.66 -3.08 11.17
CA VAL A 42 10.32 -3.77 10.05
C VAL A 42 11.47 -2.93 9.47
N SER A 43 11.31 -1.61 9.36
CA SER A 43 12.37 -0.71 8.90
C SER A 43 13.58 -0.72 9.82
N TRP A 44 13.34 -0.70 11.14
CA TRP A 44 14.40 -0.80 12.15
C TRP A 44 15.10 -2.15 12.07
N TRP A 45 14.35 -3.25 11.89
CA TRP A 45 14.91 -4.57 11.70
C TRP A 45 15.81 -4.62 10.45
N VAL A 46 15.33 -4.13 9.30
CA VAL A 46 16.12 -4.05 8.06
C VAL A 46 17.38 -3.22 8.25
N GLY A 47 17.31 -2.11 8.97
CA GLY A 47 18.46 -1.27 9.31
C GLY A 47 19.50 -1.97 10.21
N SER A 48 19.04 -2.89 11.07
CA SER A 48 19.89 -3.66 11.98
C SER A 48 20.65 -4.82 11.31
N ALA A 49 20.36 -5.15 10.05
CA ALA A 49 21.02 -6.22 9.31
C ALA A 49 22.53 -5.96 9.18
N ARG A 50 23.34 -6.80 9.86
CA ARG A 50 24.81 -6.68 9.89
C ARG A 50 25.51 -7.36 8.70
N ASN A 51 24.84 -8.30 8.01
CA ASN A 51 25.43 -9.01 6.88
C ASN A 51 25.33 -8.18 5.59
N GLU A 52 26.47 -7.95 4.94
CA GLU A 52 26.56 -7.13 3.72
C GLU A 52 25.76 -7.70 2.56
N SER A 53 25.75 -9.03 2.40
CA SER A 53 24.98 -9.69 1.34
C SER A 53 23.46 -9.56 1.55
N ALA A 54 23.00 -9.63 2.81
CA ALA A 54 21.61 -9.39 3.16
C ALA A 54 21.21 -7.93 2.90
N ARG A 55 22.07 -6.97 3.26
CA ARG A 55 21.87 -5.55 2.97
C ARG A 55 21.72 -5.27 1.48
N ARG A 56 22.58 -5.85 0.64
CA ARG A 56 22.49 -5.71 -0.83
C ARG A 56 21.16 -6.25 -1.37
N CYS A 57 20.69 -7.40 -0.86
CA CYS A 57 19.39 -7.96 -1.23
C CYS A 57 18.23 -7.03 -0.83
N LEU A 58 18.23 -6.54 0.42
CA LEU A 58 17.21 -5.63 0.94
C LEU A 58 17.21 -4.28 0.20
N PHE A 59 18.38 -3.76 -0.16
CA PHE A 59 18.50 -2.56 -0.98
C PHE A 59 17.95 -2.78 -2.39
N SER A 60 18.26 -3.92 -3.02
CA SER A 60 17.68 -4.27 -4.32
C SER A 60 16.16 -4.47 -4.27
N ALA A 61 15.65 -5.02 -3.17
CA ALA A 61 14.23 -5.17 -2.92
C ALA A 61 13.54 -3.81 -2.74
N ALA A 62 14.18 -2.85 -2.05
CA ALA A 62 13.68 -1.48 -1.97
C ALA A 62 13.56 -0.82 -3.35
N TRP A 63 14.56 -0.99 -4.24
CA TRP A 63 14.47 -0.46 -5.60
C TRP A 63 13.34 -1.09 -6.41
N LEU A 64 13.16 -2.41 -6.32
CA LEU A 64 11.99 -3.08 -6.89
C LEU A 64 10.68 -2.53 -6.31
N GLY A 65 10.68 -2.19 -5.02
CA GLY A 65 9.59 -1.52 -4.33
C GLY A 65 9.31 -0.12 -4.88
N VAL A 66 10.33 0.65 -5.25
CA VAL A 66 10.14 1.97 -5.90
C VAL A 66 9.47 1.80 -7.26
N PHE A 67 9.92 0.87 -8.10
CA PHE A 67 9.28 0.60 -9.39
C PHE A 67 7.84 0.11 -9.23
N ALA A 68 7.62 -0.83 -8.31
CA ALA A 68 6.30 -1.29 -7.92
C ALA A 68 5.42 -0.14 -7.41
N GLY A 69 6.00 0.80 -6.66
CA GLY A 69 5.32 1.98 -6.13
C GLY A 69 4.84 2.93 -7.22
N VAL A 70 5.63 3.12 -8.29
CA VAL A 70 5.21 3.90 -9.47
C VAL A 70 4.02 3.23 -10.17
N LEU A 71 4.04 1.90 -10.32
CA LEU A 71 2.91 1.15 -10.90
C LEU A 71 1.66 1.25 -10.02
N LEU A 72 1.81 1.12 -8.71
CA LEU A 72 0.70 1.22 -7.75
C LEU A 72 0.12 2.64 -7.73
N ALA A 73 0.95 3.68 -7.75
CA ALA A 73 0.53 5.07 -7.88
C ALA A 73 -0.23 5.29 -9.19
N GLY A 74 0.26 4.73 -10.30
CA GLY A 74 -0.45 4.73 -11.59
C GLY A 74 -1.83 4.05 -11.50
N ALA A 75 -1.92 2.90 -10.84
CA ALA A 75 -3.18 2.19 -10.65
C ALA A 75 -4.19 3.02 -9.83
N VAL A 76 -3.72 3.66 -8.76
CA VAL A 76 -4.53 4.58 -7.93
C VAL A 76 -5.03 5.76 -8.76
N LEU A 77 -4.16 6.39 -9.56
CA LEU A 77 -4.54 7.52 -10.41
C LEU A 77 -5.53 7.13 -11.51
N VAL A 78 -5.41 5.93 -12.10
CA VAL A 78 -6.37 5.41 -13.09
C VAL A 78 -7.73 5.18 -12.43
N SER A 79 -7.76 4.60 -11.23
CA SER A 79 -8.99 4.34 -10.47
C SER A 79 -9.69 5.61 -9.96
N GLY A 80 -8.93 6.70 -9.76
CA GLY A 80 -9.43 7.98 -9.29
C GLY A 80 -10.03 8.88 -10.37
N ARG A 81 -10.01 8.48 -11.66
CA ARG A 81 -10.56 9.30 -12.75
C ARG A 81 -12.10 9.32 -12.72
N PRO A 82 -12.75 10.49 -12.91
CA PRO A 82 -14.20 10.54 -13.08
C PRO A 82 -14.62 9.71 -14.31
N GLY A 83 -15.63 8.84 -14.14
CA GLY A 83 -16.07 7.89 -15.18
C GLY A 83 -15.25 6.60 -15.29
N ALA A 84 -14.23 6.39 -14.44
CA ALA A 84 -13.46 5.14 -14.44
C ALA A 84 -14.32 3.90 -14.14
N ALA A 85 -15.38 4.06 -13.35
CA ALA A 85 -16.34 3.00 -13.02
C ALA A 85 -17.10 2.45 -14.24
N GLU A 86 -17.25 3.25 -15.30
CA GLU A 86 -18.11 2.93 -16.46
C GLU A 86 -17.33 2.43 -17.67
N SER A 87 -16.00 2.53 -17.65
CA SER A 87 -15.14 2.10 -18.75
C SER A 87 -14.44 0.78 -18.43
N GLY A 88 -14.81 -0.29 -19.13
CA GLY A 88 -14.14 -1.60 -19.02
C GLY A 88 -12.63 -1.55 -19.31
N GLN A 89 -12.19 -0.55 -20.10
CA GLN A 89 -10.78 -0.31 -20.41
C GLN A 89 -9.98 0.25 -19.22
N GLY A 90 -10.61 1.05 -18.34
CA GLY A 90 -9.98 1.55 -17.11
C GLY A 90 -9.71 0.45 -16.08
N HIS A 91 -10.60 -0.53 -16.00
CA HIS A 91 -10.48 -1.68 -15.10
C HIS A 91 -9.35 -2.63 -15.53
N GLY A 92 -9.23 -2.91 -16.83
CA GLY A 92 -8.16 -3.78 -17.35
C GLY A 92 -6.76 -3.22 -17.08
N LEU A 93 -6.56 -1.91 -17.29
CA LEU A 93 -5.28 -1.25 -17.00
C LEU A 93 -4.97 -1.24 -15.50
N GLN A 94 -5.96 -0.95 -14.65
CA GLN A 94 -5.79 -0.96 -13.20
C GLN A 94 -5.36 -2.36 -12.69
N TYR A 95 -6.07 -3.41 -13.09
CA TYR A 95 -5.72 -4.78 -12.69
C TYR A 95 -4.37 -5.21 -13.25
N GLY A 96 -4.03 -4.83 -14.49
CA GLY A 96 -2.73 -5.10 -15.08
C GLY A 96 -1.58 -4.46 -14.29
N LEU A 97 -1.73 -3.20 -13.88
CA LEU A 97 -0.75 -2.51 -13.04
C LEU A 97 -0.61 -3.17 -11.67
N MET A 98 -1.72 -3.53 -11.01
CA MET A 98 -1.69 -4.22 -9.72
C MET A 98 -1.02 -5.60 -9.82
N ALA A 99 -1.31 -6.36 -10.87
CA ALA A 99 -0.68 -7.66 -11.12
C ALA A 99 0.83 -7.52 -11.35
N ALA A 100 1.26 -6.52 -12.15
CA ALA A 100 2.68 -6.23 -12.36
C ALA A 100 3.40 -5.87 -11.06
N THR A 101 2.76 -5.13 -10.16
CA THR A 101 3.28 -4.85 -8.82
C THR A 101 3.50 -6.13 -8.01
N VAL A 102 2.53 -7.04 -7.99
CA VAL A 102 2.65 -8.34 -7.28
C VAL A 102 3.81 -9.17 -7.84
N LEU A 103 4.00 -9.16 -9.16
CA LEU A 103 5.15 -9.83 -9.80
C LEU A 103 6.49 -9.24 -9.33
N LEU A 104 6.60 -7.92 -9.20
CA LEU A 104 7.81 -7.27 -8.70
C LEU A 104 8.09 -7.63 -7.23
N TRP A 105 7.05 -7.77 -6.39
CA TRP A 105 7.20 -8.28 -5.02
C TRP A 105 7.71 -9.73 -5.00
N GLY A 106 7.16 -10.59 -5.84
CA GLY A 106 7.63 -11.97 -6.02
C GLY A 106 9.09 -12.04 -6.49
N ILE A 107 9.48 -11.21 -7.46
CA ILE A 107 10.87 -11.12 -7.94
C ILE A 107 11.81 -10.65 -6.82
N ALA A 108 11.39 -9.69 -6.00
CA ALA A 108 12.18 -9.25 -4.84
C ALA A 108 12.43 -10.41 -3.88
N GLY A 109 11.42 -11.25 -3.61
CA GLY A 109 11.58 -12.47 -2.80
C GLY A 109 12.48 -13.51 -3.45
N ALA A 110 12.32 -13.79 -4.74
CA ALA A 110 13.15 -14.73 -5.49
C ALA A 110 14.64 -14.36 -5.45
N ARG A 111 14.99 -13.07 -5.46
CA ARG A 111 16.38 -12.61 -5.33
C ARG A 111 17.01 -13.02 -4.00
N GLY A 112 16.24 -13.01 -2.91
CA GLY A 112 16.69 -13.49 -1.60
C GLY A 112 17.08 -14.98 -1.65
N VAL A 113 16.25 -15.81 -2.28
CA VAL A 113 16.55 -17.25 -2.44
C VAL A 113 17.76 -17.49 -3.33
N ARG A 114 17.88 -16.76 -4.45
CA ARG A 114 19.05 -16.87 -5.33
C ARG A 114 20.36 -16.51 -4.63
N ALA A 115 20.32 -15.61 -3.67
CA ALA A 115 21.46 -15.24 -2.83
C ALA A 115 21.77 -16.26 -1.71
N GLY A 116 21.09 -17.41 -1.67
CA GLY A 116 21.35 -18.50 -0.73
C GLY A 116 20.56 -18.40 0.58
N TYR A 117 19.62 -17.47 0.70
CA TYR A 117 18.78 -17.33 1.88
C TYR A 117 17.51 -18.19 1.80
N GLY A 118 16.95 -18.55 2.96
CA GLY A 118 15.72 -19.35 3.05
C GLY A 118 14.44 -18.59 2.70
N ALA A 119 13.32 -19.32 2.66
CA ALA A 119 11.99 -18.78 2.33
C ALA A 119 11.56 -17.59 3.21
N GLY A 120 11.91 -17.60 4.51
CA GLY A 120 11.60 -16.47 5.40
C GLY A 120 12.27 -15.17 4.97
N PHE A 121 13.51 -15.23 4.47
CA PHE A 121 14.19 -14.03 3.96
C PHE A 121 13.60 -13.56 2.62
N ALA A 122 13.14 -14.49 1.78
CA ALA A 122 12.43 -14.17 0.55
C ALA A 122 11.10 -13.43 0.84
N MET A 123 10.34 -13.90 1.83
CA MET A 123 9.14 -13.22 2.32
C MET A 123 9.48 -11.83 2.85
N LEU A 124 10.58 -11.66 3.59
CA LEU A 124 11.02 -10.35 4.08
C LEU A 124 11.43 -9.40 2.94
N CYS A 125 12.11 -9.88 1.90
CA CYS A 125 12.44 -9.05 0.74
C CYS A 125 11.18 -8.62 -0.04
N ALA A 126 10.22 -9.54 -0.22
CA ALA A 126 8.94 -9.22 -0.84
C ALA A 126 8.13 -8.23 0.00
N LEU A 127 8.07 -8.45 1.31
CA LEU A 127 7.43 -7.56 2.28
C LEU A 127 8.04 -6.16 2.24
N TRP A 128 9.37 -6.06 2.27
CA TRP A 128 10.07 -4.78 2.23
C TRP A 128 9.82 -4.02 0.93
N SER A 129 9.86 -4.72 -0.21
CA SER A 129 9.49 -4.15 -1.52
C SER A 129 8.04 -3.63 -1.51
N ALA A 130 7.12 -4.41 -0.96
CA ALA A 130 5.71 -4.05 -0.86
C ALA A 130 5.48 -2.84 0.02
N MET A 131 6.13 -2.77 1.19
CA MET A 131 6.04 -1.63 2.08
C MET A 131 6.44 -0.32 1.40
N VAL A 132 7.57 -0.32 0.68
CA VAL A 132 8.04 0.86 -0.09
C VAL A 132 7.01 1.24 -1.17
N SER A 133 6.49 0.25 -1.91
CA SER A 133 5.52 0.51 -2.97
C SER A 133 4.14 1.00 -2.47
N CYS A 134 3.65 0.42 -1.37
CA CYS A 134 2.37 0.78 -0.76
C CYS A 134 2.40 2.18 -0.16
N LEU A 135 3.53 2.62 0.39
CA LEU A 135 3.71 4.00 0.85
C LEU A 135 3.62 4.99 -0.32
N MET A 136 4.23 4.69 -1.47
CA MET A 136 4.12 5.55 -2.66
C MET A 136 2.69 5.57 -3.23
N GLY A 137 2.02 4.41 -3.28
CA GLY A 137 0.62 4.33 -3.70
C GLY A 137 -0.30 5.09 -2.74
N PHE A 138 -0.03 5.03 -1.44
CA PHE A 138 -0.76 5.79 -0.43
C PHE A 138 -0.51 7.30 -0.54
N ALA A 139 0.73 7.73 -0.79
CA ALA A 139 1.05 9.12 -1.08
C ALA A 139 0.32 9.63 -2.33
N ALA A 140 0.21 8.81 -3.39
CA ALA A 140 -0.55 9.13 -4.59
C ALA A 140 -2.06 9.22 -4.32
N LEU A 141 -2.61 8.35 -3.45
CA LEU A 141 -4.00 8.40 -3.00
C LEU A 141 -4.29 9.71 -2.27
N ILE A 142 -3.43 10.10 -1.31
CA ILE A 142 -3.56 11.37 -0.62
C ILE A 142 -3.44 12.53 -1.61
N GLY A 143 -2.44 12.51 -2.50
CA GLY A 143 -2.27 13.52 -3.55
C GLY A 143 -3.52 13.69 -4.43
N GLY A 144 -4.15 12.59 -4.85
CA GLY A 144 -5.39 12.61 -5.63
C GLY A 144 -6.60 13.12 -4.85
N SER A 145 -6.66 12.85 -3.54
CA SER A 145 -7.73 13.35 -2.67
C SER A 145 -7.72 14.87 -2.51
N PHE A 146 -6.58 15.54 -2.74
CA PHE A 146 -6.51 17.02 -2.76
C PHE A 146 -7.14 17.63 -4.02
N TYR A 147 -7.22 16.88 -5.12
CA TYR A 147 -7.72 17.38 -6.42
C TYR A 147 -9.11 16.86 -6.80
N SER A 148 -9.66 15.88 -6.08
CA SER A 148 -10.98 15.28 -6.37
C SER A 148 -11.88 15.29 -5.14
N TYR A 149 -12.40 16.47 -4.79
CA TYR A 149 -13.37 16.68 -3.70
C TYR A 149 -14.83 16.48 -4.13
N ALA A 150 -15.11 15.84 -5.27
CA ALA A 150 -16.49 15.48 -5.61
C ALA A 150 -16.77 14.06 -5.11
N PRO A 151 -17.75 13.85 -4.19
CA PRO A 151 -18.22 12.50 -3.90
C PRO A 151 -18.65 11.86 -5.23
N GLY A 152 -18.04 10.72 -5.57
CA GLY A 152 -18.39 10.02 -6.81
C GLY A 152 -19.89 9.76 -6.80
N GLN A 153 -20.61 10.27 -7.80
CA GLN A 153 -22.04 10.07 -7.91
C GLN A 153 -22.30 8.57 -8.11
N THR A 154 -22.75 7.92 -7.04
CA THR A 154 -23.17 6.52 -7.06
C THR A 154 -24.63 6.47 -7.48
N ALA A 155 -24.97 5.58 -8.41
CA ALA A 155 -26.36 5.34 -8.81
C ALA A 155 -27.18 4.65 -7.71
N ASP A 156 -26.52 4.10 -6.69
CA ASP A 156 -27.15 3.52 -5.51
C ASP A 156 -27.54 4.64 -4.52
N PRO A 157 -28.85 4.91 -4.31
CA PRO A 157 -29.32 5.95 -3.41
C PRO A 157 -28.89 5.70 -1.97
N TRP A 158 -28.80 4.44 -1.55
CA TRP A 158 -28.47 4.08 -0.17
C TRP A 158 -27.03 4.52 0.19
N LYS A 159 -26.09 4.33 -0.73
CA LYS A 159 -24.70 4.79 -0.56
C LYS A 159 -24.57 6.32 -0.59
N GLN A 160 -25.47 7.02 -1.27
CA GLN A 160 -25.55 8.48 -1.17
C GLN A 160 -26.06 8.92 0.20
N TYR A 161 -27.06 8.23 0.76
CA TYR A 161 -27.57 8.49 2.11
C TYR A 161 -26.54 8.18 3.21
N GLU A 162 -25.79 7.07 3.09
CA GLU A 162 -24.66 6.77 3.99
C GLU A 162 -23.57 7.84 3.91
N GLY A 163 -23.28 8.37 2.72
CA GLY A 163 -22.40 9.52 2.53
C GLY A 163 -22.92 10.73 3.30
N LEU A 164 -24.15 11.15 3.05
CA LEU A 164 -24.81 12.29 3.73
C LEU A 164 -24.83 12.13 5.27
N ALA A 165 -24.94 10.91 5.78
CA ALA A 165 -24.92 10.60 7.21
C ALA A 165 -23.53 10.77 7.87
N ILE A 166 -22.43 10.67 7.10
CA ILE A 166 -21.04 10.91 7.57
C ILE A 166 -20.77 12.41 7.76
N GLY A 167 -21.61 13.29 7.18
CA GLY A 167 -21.47 14.74 7.30
C GLY A 167 -20.85 15.38 6.05
N SER A 168 -19.95 16.34 6.24
CA SER A 168 -19.41 17.16 5.14
C SER A 168 -18.67 16.34 4.07
N GLU A 169 -18.62 16.83 2.83
CA GLU A 169 -17.88 16.19 1.73
C GLU A 169 -16.40 15.97 2.07
N ALA A 170 -15.80 16.88 2.85
CA ALA A 170 -14.44 16.74 3.34
C ALA A 170 -14.27 15.55 4.30
N THR A 171 -15.27 15.29 5.15
CA THR A 171 -15.30 14.17 6.10
C THR A 171 -15.48 12.84 5.35
N GLN A 172 -16.38 12.79 4.36
CA GLN A 172 -16.58 11.61 3.51
C GLN A 172 -15.33 11.25 2.71
N ALA A 173 -14.66 12.25 2.13
CA ALA A 173 -13.40 12.07 1.41
C ALA A 173 -12.28 11.56 2.34
N LEU A 174 -12.22 12.07 3.58
CA LEU A 174 -11.28 11.61 4.60
C LEU A 174 -11.50 10.13 4.94
N VAL A 175 -12.75 9.74 5.22
CA VAL A 175 -13.13 8.35 5.55
C VAL A 175 -12.79 7.40 4.41
N LYS A 176 -13.13 7.78 3.18
CA LYS A 176 -12.83 6.96 2.00
C LYS A 176 -11.33 6.81 1.79
N THR A 177 -10.56 7.88 1.98
CA THR A 177 -9.09 7.87 1.87
C THR A 177 -8.47 7.01 2.97
N LEU A 178 -8.98 7.08 4.19
CA LEU A 178 -8.54 6.25 5.32
C LEU A 178 -8.84 4.76 5.08
N LEU A 179 -10.08 4.39 4.77
CA LEU A 179 -10.46 3.00 4.49
C LEU A 179 -9.69 2.40 3.31
N THR A 180 -9.57 3.17 2.22
CA THR A 180 -8.85 2.72 1.02
C THR A 180 -7.35 2.63 1.31
N GLY A 181 -6.79 3.59 2.04
CA GLY A 181 -5.40 3.61 2.47
C GLY A 181 -5.03 2.46 3.38
N THR A 182 -5.87 2.14 4.37
CA THR A 182 -5.72 0.97 5.25
C THR A 182 -5.71 -0.32 4.43
N GLY A 183 -6.60 -0.44 3.43
CA GLY A 183 -6.59 -1.56 2.50
C GLY A 183 -5.23 -1.74 1.82
N TYR A 184 -4.63 -0.68 1.28
CA TYR A 184 -3.31 -0.75 0.64
C TYR A 184 -2.15 -1.02 1.61
N LEU A 185 -2.22 -0.46 2.82
CA LEU A 185 -1.18 -0.56 3.85
C LEU A 185 -1.20 -1.91 4.60
N LEU A 186 -2.33 -2.63 4.62
CA LEU A 186 -2.45 -3.98 5.20
C LEU A 186 -2.42 -5.09 4.16
N LEU A 187 -3.30 -5.03 3.15
CA LEU A 187 -3.43 -6.14 2.19
C LEU A 187 -2.22 -6.23 1.27
N GLY A 188 -1.61 -5.11 0.88
CA GLY A 188 -0.41 -5.11 0.03
C GLY A 188 0.73 -5.95 0.64
N PRO A 189 1.18 -5.65 1.87
CA PRO A 189 2.15 -6.45 2.60
C PRO A 189 1.78 -7.93 2.75
N LEU A 190 0.51 -8.25 3.04
CA LEU A 190 0.05 -9.65 3.17
C LEU A 190 0.13 -10.41 1.83
N VAL A 191 -0.32 -9.79 0.75
CA VAL A 191 -0.21 -10.35 -0.61
C VAL A 191 1.25 -10.54 -0.99
N ALA A 192 2.12 -9.61 -0.60
CA ALA A 192 3.56 -9.71 -0.86
C ALA A 192 4.24 -10.85 -0.10
N LEU A 193 3.82 -11.14 1.14
CA LEU A 193 4.31 -12.32 1.87
C LEU A 193 3.97 -13.61 1.14
N VAL A 194 2.72 -13.73 0.65
CA VAL A 194 2.28 -14.89 -0.14
C VAL A 194 3.05 -14.96 -1.46
N ALA A 195 3.17 -13.85 -2.20
CA ALA A 195 3.91 -13.78 -3.44
C ALA A 195 5.39 -14.15 -3.25
N GLY A 196 6.02 -13.66 -2.17
CA GLY A 196 7.38 -14.00 -1.79
C GLY A 196 7.55 -15.49 -1.49
N LEU A 197 6.60 -16.10 -0.78
CA LEU A 197 6.60 -17.54 -0.48
C LEU A 197 6.41 -18.38 -1.76
N VAL A 198 5.47 -18.00 -2.61
CA VAL A 198 5.22 -18.67 -3.91
C VAL A 198 6.47 -18.62 -4.77
N PHE A 199 7.06 -17.44 -4.96
CA PHE A 199 8.27 -17.28 -5.76
C PHE A 199 9.48 -17.98 -5.13
N ALA A 200 9.56 -18.04 -3.80
CA ALA A 200 10.59 -18.83 -3.13
C ALA A 200 10.49 -20.32 -3.47
N GLY A 201 9.28 -20.88 -3.52
CA GLY A 201 9.04 -22.28 -3.89
C GLY A 201 9.48 -22.63 -5.32
N PHE A 202 9.41 -21.67 -6.25
CA PHE A 202 9.85 -21.86 -7.65
C PHE A 202 11.31 -21.46 -7.91
N THR A 203 12.01 -20.88 -6.93
CA THR A 203 13.36 -20.35 -7.11
C THR A 203 14.41 -21.28 -6.52
N LYS A 204 15.45 -21.59 -7.30
CA LYS A 204 16.61 -22.35 -6.83
C LYS A 204 17.72 -21.40 -6.37
N PRO A 205 18.47 -21.73 -5.30
CA PRO A 205 19.66 -20.99 -4.92
C PRO A 205 20.70 -21.06 -6.05
N ALA A 206 21.45 -19.97 -6.24
CA ALA A 206 22.55 -19.99 -7.20
C ALA A 206 23.57 -21.05 -6.77
N LYS A 207 24.02 -21.89 -7.72
CA LYS A 207 25.15 -22.79 -7.48
C LYS A 207 26.38 -21.90 -7.29
N GLY A 208 26.94 -21.91 -6.08
CA GLY A 208 28.22 -21.29 -5.77
C GLY A 208 29.36 -22.00 -6.47
#